data_AF-A0A0K2VES1-F1
#
_entry.id   AF-A0A0K2VES1-F1
#
_cell.length_a   1.000
_cell.length_b   1.000
_cell.length_c   1.000
_cell.angle_alpha   90.00
_cell.angle_beta   90.00
_cell.angle_gamma   90.00
#
_symmetry.space_group_name_H-M   'P 1'
#
loop_
_entity.id
_entity.type
_entity.pdbx_description
1 polymer ?
#
loop_
_entity_poly.entity_id
_entity_poly.type
_entity_poly.pdbx_seq_one_letter_code
_entity_poly.pdbx_strand_id
1 'polypeptide(L)'
;MKLGIDVHRHKEIIVKAVSAILLLLLKHFKVNHIYQFEFMSQHLVFANCIPLVLKFFNQKMSSYISSKNNIALLDFPSCVIGEQPVLTAETVEVGDTSVYCWRIMFSCINLLRVLNKLTKWKQSRIMMLVVFKSTPILQKTLKVRHAMFQLYALKLLKMQTKYLGRQWRKSHMKILTSIYTQVRHRLNDDWAYGNGINDFSFLYFQHLQQLESLFQMSILILWIFKQKKVN
;
A
#
# COMPACT_ATOMS: atom_id res chain seq x y z
N MET A 1 -2.56 17.90 -28.52
CA MET A 1 -3.37 17.15 -27.53
C MET A 1 -2.42 16.48 -26.54
N LYS A 2 -2.49 16.78 -25.23
CA LYS A 2 -1.58 16.24 -24.20
C LYS A 2 -1.90 14.75 -23.88
N LEU A 3 -1.84 13.86 -24.87
CA LEU A 3 -2.20 12.42 -24.75
C LEU A 3 -1.52 11.74 -23.55
N GLY A 4 -0.26 12.11 -23.27
CA GLY A 4 0.46 11.62 -22.11
C GLY A 4 -0.25 11.90 -20.78
N ILE A 5 -0.80 13.10 -20.58
CA ILE A 5 -1.49 13.46 -19.33
C ILE A 5 -2.75 12.63 -19.16
N ASP A 6 -3.53 12.45 -20.22
CA ASP A 6 -4.78 11.69 -20.17
C ASP A 6 -4.53 10.20 -19.85
N VAL A 7 -3.49 9.60 -20.42
CA VAL A 7 -3.07 8.23 -20.07
C VAL A 7 -2.70 8.11 -18.59
N HIS A 8 -2.00 9.09 -18.01
CA HIS A 8 -1.67 9.07 -16.59
C HIS A 8 -2.91 9.26 -15.70
N ARG A 9 -3.79 10.19 -16.08
CA ARG A 9 -5.07 10.42 -15.41
C ARG A 9 -5.95 9.18 -15.40
N HIS A 10 -6.04 8.46 -16.52
CA HIS A 10 -6.79 7.22 -16.62
C HIS A 10 -6.24 6.15 -15.67
N LYS A 11 -4.91 5.99 -15.61
CA LYS A 11 -4.26 5.08 -14.64
C LYS A 11 -4.60 5.46 -13.19
N GLU A 12 -4.59 6.75 -12.84
CA GLU A 12 -4.97 7.22 -11.50
C GLU A 12 -6.43 6.89 -11.15
N ILE A 13 -7.35 7.05 -12.11
CA ILE A 13 -8.77 6.72 -11.94
C ILE A 13 -8.95 5.22 -11.69
N ILE A 14 -8.29 4.37 -12.48
CA ILE A 14 -8.32 2.91 -12.30
C ILE A 14 -7.80 2.55 -10.92
N VAL A 15 -6.64 3.06 -10.52
CA VAL A 15 -6.04 2.74 -9.21
C VAL A 15 -6.93 3.22 -8.06
N LYS A 16 -7.58 4.38 -8.21
CA LYS A 16 -8.58 4.87 -7.25
C LYS A 16 -9.77 3.93 -7.14
N ALA A 17 -10.34 3.49 -8.25
CA ALA A 17 -11.48 2.59 -8.27
C ALA A 17 -11.13 1.22 -7.67
N VAL A 18 -10.04 0.60 -8.13
CA VAL A 18 -9.59 -0.72 -7.66
C VAL A 18 -9.28 -0.69 -6.15
N SER A 19 -8.55 0.31 -5.67
CA SER A 19 -8.22 0.43 -4.24
C SER A 19 -9.45 0.66 -3.36
N ALA A 20 -10.45 1.41 -3.86
CA ALA A 20 -11.72 1.63 -3.16
C ALA A 20 -12.54 0.34 -3.07
N ILE A 21 -12.74 -0.34 -4.20
CA ILE A 21 -13.50 -1.60 -4.27
C ILE A 21 -12.87 -2.64 -3.34
N LEU A 22 -11.55 -2.81 -3.42
CA LEU A 22 -10.82 -3.75 -2.57
C LEU A 22 -10.98 -3.44 -1.08
N LEU A 23 -10.89 -2.17 -0.69
CA LEU A 23 -11.05 -1.78 0.70
C LEU A 23 -12.49 -1.97 1.19
N LEU A 24 -13.49 -1.65 0.37
CA LEU A 24 -14.90 -1.84 0.69
C LEU A 24 -15.24 -3.32 0.83
N LEU A 25 -14.76 -4.17 -0.07
CA LEU A 25 -14.93 -5.62 -0.02
C LEU A 25 -14.38 -6.20 1.29
N LEU A 26 -13.15 -5.82 1.67
CA LEU A 26 -12.53 -6.22 2.94
C LEU A 26 -13.21 -5.62 4.18
N LYS A 27 -14.01 -4.56 4.06
CA LYS A 27 -14.84 -4.05 5.16
C LYS A 27 -16.13 -4.85 5.24
N HIS A 28 -16.82 -5.03 4.12
CA HIS A 28 -18.08 -5.72 4.02
C HIS A 28 -17.96 -7.17 4.51
N PHE A 29 -17.01 -7.95 4.01
CA PHE A 29 -16.82 -9.33 4.48
C PHE A 29 -16.49 -9.41 5.96
N LYS A 30 -15.79 -8.41 6.52
CA LYS A 30 -15.47 -8.41 7.96
C LYS A 30 -16.70 -8.15 8.82
N VAL A 31 -17.64 -7.34 8.34
CA VAL A 31 -18.92 -7.08 9.02
C VAL A 31 -19.87 -8.26 8.83
N ASN A 32 -19.88 -8.88 7.65
CA ASN A 32 -20.74 -10.03 7.35
C ASN A 32 -20.30 -11.29 8.11
N HIS A 33 -19.05 -11.75 7.89
CA HIS A 33 -18.55 -12.96 8.52
C HIS A 33 -17.02 -12.99 8.61
N ILE A 34 -16.47 -13.24 9.80
CA ILE A 34 -15.02 -13.20 10.02
C ILE A 34 -14.25 -14.21 9.15
N TYR A 35 -14.79 -15.41 8.90
CA TYR A 35 -14.17 -16.39 7.98
C TYR A 35 -14.19 -15.95 6.51
N GLN A 36 -15.21 -15.25 6.03
CA GLN A 36 -15.21 -14.71 4.66
C GLN A 36 -14.11 -13.66 4.49
N PHE A 37 -13.96 -12.80 5.50
CA PHE A 37 -12.86 -11.84 5.53
C PHE A 37 -11.48 -12.53 5.54
N GLU A 38 -11.31 -13.57 6.35
CA GLU A 38 -10.05 -14.30 6.43
C GLU A 38 -9.73 -15.01 5.11
N PHE A 39 -10.72 -15.69 4.53
CA PHE A 39 -10.62 -16.36 3.24
C PHE A 39 -10.19 -15.39 2.14
N MET A 40 -10.90 -14.25 2.00
CA MET A 40 -10.55 -13.23 1.00
C MET A 40 -9.16 -12.62 1.27
N SER A 41 -8.83 -12.35 2.54
CA SER A 41 -7.51 -11.81 2.91
C SER A 41 -6.37 -12.78 2.58
N GLN A 42 -6.58 -14.08 2.80
CA GLN A 42 -5.61 -15.12 2.48
C GLN A 42 -5.39 -15.23 0.96
N HIS A 43 -6.45 -15.19 0.15
CA HIS A 43 -6.35 -15.15 -1.31
C HIS A 43 -5.56 -13.95 -1.80
N LEU A 44 -5.77 -12.76 -1.22
CA LEU A 44 -5.00 -11.56 -1.57
C LEU A 44 -3.52 -11.71 -1.21
N VAL A 45 -3.21 -12.33 -0.06
CA VAL A 45 -1.82 -12.58 0.34
C VAL A 45 -1.15 -13.56 -0.62
N PHE A 46 -1.82 -14.66 -0.98
CA PHE A 46 -1.31 -15.63 -1.96
C PHE A 46 -1.17 -15.03 -3.37
N ALA A 47 -2.04 -14.11 -3.75
CA ALA A 47 -1.94 -13.36 -4.99
C ALA A 47 -0.86 -12.25 -4.97
N ASN A 48 0.08 -12.29 -4.01
CA ASN A 48 1.18 -11.33 -3.88
C ASN A 48 0.73 -9.87 -3.69
N CYS A 49 -0.43 -9.62 -3.09
CA CYS A 49 -0.94 -8.26 -2.86
C CYS A 49 -0.02 -7.44 -1.94
N ILE A 50 0.55 -8.04 -0.90
CA ILE A 50 1.47 -7.35 0.03
C ILE A 50 2.71 -6.80 -0.71
N PRO A 51 3.53 -7.63 -1.38
CA PRO A 51 4.70 -7.14 -2.10
C PRO A 51 4.32 -6.19 -3.25
N LEU A 52 3.18 -6.40 -3.93
CA LEU A 52 2.70 -5.49 -4.97
C LEU A 52 2.44 -4.08 -4.43
N VAL A 53 1.75 -3.96 -3.30
CA VAL A 53 1.47 -2.66 -2.67
C VAL A 53 2.76 -2.02 -2.13
N LEU A 54 3.69 -2.80 -1.59
CA LEU A 54 5.00 -2.29 -1.17
C LEU A 54 5.82 -1.78 -2.37
N LYS A 55 5.80 -2.49 -3.50
CA LYS A 55 6.42 -2.05 -4.75
C LYS A 55 5.81 -0.73 -5.22
N PHE A 56 4.49 -0.58 -5.15
CA PHE A 56 3.81 0.68 -5.43
C PHE A 56 4.36 1.81 -4.55
N PHE A 57 4.51 1.60 -3.23
CA PHE A 57 5.06 2.62 -2.33
C PHE A 57 6.56 2.89 -2.46
N ASN A 58 7.32 2.01 -3.10
CA ASN A 58 8.78 2.16 -3.24
C ASN A 58 9.20 3.17 -4.34
N GLN A 59 8.25 3.80 -5.03
CA GLN A 59 8.53 4.92 -5.92
C GLN A 59 8.73 6.24 -5.16
N LYS A 60 9.13 7.31 -5.85
CA LYS A 60 9.30 8.65 -5.26
C LYS A 60 7.93 9.26 -4.90
N MET A 61 7.38 8.86 -3.75
CA MET A 61 5.99 9.18 -3.37
C MET A 61 5.69 10.68 -3.26
N SER A 62 6.61 11.50 -2.77
CA SER A 62 6.40 12.95 -2.73
C SER A 62 6.20 13.55 -4.13
N SER A 63 6.96 13.09 -5.12
CA SER A 63 6.83 13.55 -6.51
C SER A 63 5.59 12.96 -7.19
N TYR A 64 5.28 11.70 -6.90
CA TYR A 64 4.09 11.04 -7.43
C TYR A 64 2.79 11.70 -6.95
N ILE A 65 2.69 12.04 -5.66
CA ILE A 65 1.46 12.66 -5.12
C ILE A 65 1.27 14.10 -5.64
N SER A 66 2.35 14.81 -5.95
CA SER A 66 2.30 16.17 -6.50
C SER A 66 2.21 16.22 -8.03
N SER A 67 2.02 15.07 -8.71
CA SER A 67 1.87 15.07 -10.17
C SER A 67 0.58 15.77 -10.60
N LYS A 68 0.70 16.77 -11.48
CA LYS A 68 -0.41 17.55 -12.02
C LYS A 68 -0.99 16.88 -13.27
N ASN A 69 -1.63 15.72 -13.08
CA ASN A 69 -2.36 15.02 -14.16
C ASN A 69 -3.87 15.33 -14.12
N ASN A 70 -4.22 16.50 -13.58
CA ASN A 70 -5.61 16.91 -13.46
C ASN A 70 -6.03 17.72 -14.69
N ILE A 71 -7.24 17.43 -15.19
CA ILE A 71 -7.87 18.18 -16.27
C ILE A 71 -9.27 18.52 -15.76
N ALA A 72 -9.42 19.71 -15.18
CA ALA A 72 -10.63 20.12 -14.47
C ALA A 72 -11.90 20.08 -15.34
N LEU A 73 -11.75 20.38 -16.64
CA LEU A 73 -12.84 20.30 -17.63
C LEU A 73 -13.35 18.88 -17.86
N LEU A 74 -12.50 17.88 -17.65
CA LEU A 74 -12.85 16.48 -17.81
C LEU A 74 -13.27 15.81 -16.50
N ASP A 75 -13.21 16.51 -15.37
CA ASP A 75 -13.63 15.98 -14.08
C ASP A 75 -15.15 16.08 -13.92
N PHE A 76 -15.76 15.04 -13.35
CA PHE A 76 -17.16 15.12 -12.91
C PHE A 76 -17.26 16.12 -11.74
N PRO A 77 -18.23 17.05 -11.74
CA PRO A 77 -19.43 17.13 -12.58
C PRO A 77 -19.32 18.02 -13.83
N SER A 78 -18.19 18.68 -14.10
CA SER A 78 -18.00 19.62 -15.22
C SER A 78 -18.33 19.03 -16.60
N CYS A 79 -18.22 17.71 -16.76
CA CYS A 79 -18.61 17.02 -18.01
C CYS A 79 -20.10 16.70 -18.14
N VAL A 80 -20.90 16.91 -17.08
CA VAL A 80 -22.29 16.44 -17.02
C VAL A 80 -23.25 17.58 -16.70
N ILE A 81 -22.79 18.55 -15.92
CA ILE A 81 -23.62 19.67 -15.46
C ILE A 81 -23.19 20.95 -16.19
N GLY A 82 -24.12 21.55 -16.94
CA GLY A 82 -23.93 22.82 -17.64
C GLY A 82 -23.61 22.68 -19.13
N GLU A 83 -23.22 23.81 -19.76
CA GLU A 83 -22.71 23.80 -21.13
C GLU A 83 -21.38 23.05 -21.20
N GLN A 84 -21.27 22.15 -22.17
CA GLN A 84 -20.09 21.30 -22.31
C GLN A 84 -18.87 22.17 -22.65
N PRO A 85 -17.79 22.08 -21.87
CA PRO A 85 -16.62 22.90 -22.11
C PRO A 85 -15.99 22.56 -23.45
N VAL A 86 -15.82 23.58 -24.30
CA VAL A 86 -15.07 23.43 -25.55
C VAL A 86 -13.60 23.22 -25.19
N LEU A 87 -13.05 22.06 -25.54
CA LEU A 87 -11.66 21.69 -25.26
C LEU A 87 -10.70 22.49 -26.15
N THR A 88 -10.36 23.72 -25.75
CA THR A 88 -9.29 24.52 -26.35
C THR A 88 -7.98 24.35 -25.57
N ALA A 89 -6.83 24.53 -26.22
CA ALA A 89 -5.51 24.34 -25.58
C ALA A 89 -5.28 25.27 -24.38
N GLU A 90 -5.96 26.41 -24.34
CA GLU A 90 -5.82 27.47 -23.33
C GLU A 90 -6.72 27.24 -22.09
N THR A 91 -7.88 26.60 -22.25
CA THR A 91 -8.82 26.36 -21.13
C THR A 91 -8.41 25.19 -20.22
N VAL A 92 -7.47 24.35 -20.66
CA VAL A 92 -6.96 23.18 -19.92
C VAL A 92 -6.00 23.56 -18.78
N GLU A 93 -5.42 24.76 -18.79
CA GLU A 93 -4.40 25.16 -17.80
C GLU A 93 -5.00 25.82 -16.54
N VAL A 94 -6.31 26.06 -16.53
CA VAL A 94 -6.97 26.72 -15.40
C VAL A 94 -7.27 25.70 -14.29
N GLY A 95 -6.52 25.82 -13.20
CA GLY A 95 -7.04 25.44 -11.88
C GLY A 95 -6.49 24.16 -11.26
N ASP A 96 -5.21 24.15 -10.87
CA ASP A 96 -4.85 23.31 -9.72
C ASP A 96 -3.87 24.02 -8.77
N THR A 97 -4.44 24.68 -7.77
CA THR A 97 -3.76 25.25 -6.59
C THR A 97 -3.49 24.18 -5.53
N SER A 98 -3.94 22.94 -5.73
CA SER A 98 -3.74 21.88 -4.75
C SER A 98 -2.29 21.39 -4.72
N VAL A 99 -1.73 21.26 -3.52
CA VAL A 99 -0.36 20.76 -3.28
C VAL A 99 -0.25 19.26 -3.59
N TYR A 100 -1.38 18.55 -3.55
CA TYR A 100 -1.48 17.10 -3.71
C TYR A 100 -2.64 16.72 -4.63
N CYS A 101 -2.40 15.82 -5.59
CA CYS A 101 -3.46 15.17 -6.35
C CYS A 101 -4.30 14.28 -5.42
N TRP A 102 -5.56 14.67 -5.19
CA TRP A 102 -6.47 13.97 -4.28
C TRP A 102 -6.74 12.52 -4.71
N ARG A 103 -6.83 12.24 -6.02
CA ARG A 103 -7.04 10.87 -6.55
C ARG A 103 -5.92 9.92 -6.13
N ILE A 104 -4.68 10.39 -6.25
CA ILE A 104 -3.50 9.63 -5.83
C ILE A 104 -3.49 9.48 -4.31
N MET A 105 -3.69 10.57 -3.57
CA MET A 105 -3.69 10.55 -2.11
C MET A 105 -4.70 9.55 -1.55
N PHE A 106 -5.94 9.58 -2.07
CA PHE A 106 -7.00 8.65 -1.69
C PHE A 106 -6.62 7.19 -1.96
N SER A 107 -6.05 6.91 -3.13
CA SER A 107 -5.59 5.57 -3.51
C SER A 107 -4.49 5.07 -2.57
N CYS A 108 -3.48 5.90 -2.31
CA CYS A 108 -2.39 5.62 -1.38
C CYS A 108 -2.91 5.30 0.04
N ILE A 109 -3.85 6.10 0.55
CA ILE A 109 -4.46 5.84 1.87
C ILE A 109 -5.21 4.51 1.87
N ASN A 110 -5.98 4.21 0.82
CA ASN A 110 -6.73 2.96 0.73
C ASN A 110 -5.79 1.75 0.68
N LEU A 111 -4.71 1.79 -0.10
CA LEU A 111 -3.73 0.72 -0.17
C LEU A 111 -3.03 0.48 1.18
N LEU A 112 -2.67 1.55 1.92
CA LEU A 112 -2.16 1.39 3.30
C LEU A 112 -3.22 0.77 4.24
N ARG A 113 -4.51 1.12 4.08
CA ARG A 113 -5.60 0.53 4.87
C ARG A 113 -5.81 -0.95 4.55
N VAL A 114 -5.68 -1.34 3.28
CA VAL A 114 -5.70 -2.73 2.84
C VAL A 114 -4.56 -3.48 3.51
N LEU A 115 -3.31 -3.00 3.40
CA LEU A 115 -2.16 -3.61 4.08
C LEU A 115 -2.38 -3.76 5.59
N ASN A 116 -2.90 -2.71 6.25
CA ASN A 116 -3.24 -2.78 7.67
C ASN A 116 -4.26 -3.89 7.95
N LYS A 117 -5.33 -4.01 7.15
CA LYS A 117 -6.34 -5.07 7.32
C LYS A 117 -5.75 -6.47 7.12
N LEU A 118 -4.89 -6.65 6.13
CA LEU A 118 -4.27 -7.94 5.84
C LEU A 118 -3.32 -8.38 6.97
N THR A 119 -2.61 -7.45 7.61
CA THR A 119 -1.52 -7.75 8.55
C THR A 119 -1.89 -7.64 10.03
N LYS A 120 -2.95 -6.90 10.37
CA LYS A 120 -3.34 -6.66 11.77
C LYS A 120 -3.57 -7.97 12.52
N TRP A 121 -2.86 -8.15 13.63
CA TRP A 121 -2.91 -9.35 14.49
C TRP A 121 -2.44 -10.65 13.83
N LYS A 122 -1.78 -10.60 12.67
CA LYS A 122 -1.30 -11.77 11.95
C LYS A 122 0.23 -11.76 11.92
N GLN A 123 0.85 -12.46 12.86
CA GLN A 123 2.31 -12.44 13.06
C GLN A 123 3.07 -12.81 11.78
N SER A 124 2.68 -13.89 11.10
CA SER A 124 3.30 -14.33 9.84
C SER A 124 3.27 -13.27 8.74
N ARG A 125 2.15 -12.53 8.62
CA ARG A 125 2.01 -11.48 7.60
C ARG A 125 2.76 -10.20 7.98
N ILE A 126 2.93 -9.92 9.26
CA ILE A 126 3.80 -8.82 9.73
C ILE A 126 5.27 -9.18 9.48
N MET A 127 5.66 -10.43 9.74
CA MET A 127 7.00 -10.92 9.41
C MET A 127 7.30 -10.79 7.92
N MET A 128 6.33 -11.14 7.07
CA MET A 128 6.41 -10.94 5.63
C MET A 128 6.70 -9.46 5.27
N LEU A 129 6.06 -8.48 5.94
CA LEU A 129 6.38 -7.05 5.73
C LEU A 129 7.83 -6.70 6.08
N VAL A 130 8.37 -7.29 7.14
CA VAL A 130 9.76 -7.06 7.58
C VAL A 130 10.73 -7.67 6.57
N VAL A 131 10.47 -8.90 6.11
CA VAL A 131 11.31 -9.59 5.10
C VAL A 131 11.31 -8.83 3.78
N PHE A 132 10.17 -8.28 3.35
CA PHE A 132 10.08 -7.41 2.17
C PHE A 132 10.66 -6.00 2.38
N LYS A 133 11.39 -5.75 3.48
CA LYS A 133 12.02 -4.47 3.80
C LYS A 133 11.02 -3.31 3.73
N SER A 134 9.79 -3.52 4.25
CA SER A 134 8.76 -2.49 4.17
C SER A 134 9.06 -1.26 5.04
N THR A 135 9.84 -1.43 6.12
CA THR A 135 10.21 -0.35 7.04
C THR A 135 10.78 0.90 6.34
N PRO A 136 11.88 0.84 5.57
CA PRO A 136 12.40 2.00 4.85
C PRO A 136 11.41 2.56 3.81
N ILE A 137 10.58 1.72 3.20
CA ILE A 137 9.54 2.18 2.25
C ILE A 137 8.52 3.04 2.98
N LEU A 138 7.98 2.55 4.09
CA LEU A 138 7.02 3.27 4.92
C LEU A 138 7.62 4.53 5.53
N GLN A 139 8.89 4.53 5.92
CA GLN A 139 9.59 5.73 6.36
C GLN A 139 9.61 6.84 5.31
N LYS A 140 9.83 6.50 4.03
CA LYS A 140 9.76 7.47 2.92
C LYS A 140 8.36 8.06 2.81
N THR A 141 7.31 7.26 3.00
CA THR A 141 5.91 7.74 2.95
C THR A 141 5.60 8.76 4.05
N LEU A 142 6.26 8.69 5.21
CA LEU A 142 6.06 9.66 6.30
C LEU A 142 6.51 11.09 5.95
N LYS A 143 7.34 11.28 4.92
CA LYS A 143 7.76 12.61 4.45
C LYS A 143 6.61 13.41 3.82
N VAL A 144 5.53 12.73 3.41
CA VAL A 144 4.33 13.36 2.86
C VAL A 144 3.48 13.88 4.02
N ARG A 145 3.27 15.20 4.10
CA ARG A 145 2.57 15.88 5.20
C ARG A 145 1.05 15.78 5.06
N HIS A 146 0.53 14.56 5.11
CA HIS A 146 -0.91 14.29 5.13
C HIS A 146 -1.25 13.36 6.30
N ALA A 147 -2.01 13.87 7.27
CA ALA A 147 -2.22 13.22 8.57
C ALA A 147 -2.77 11.79 8.46
N MET A 148 -3.79 11.56 7.63
CA MET A 148 -4.36 10.21 7.45
C MET A 148 -3.38 9.23 6.79
N PHE A 149 -2.55 9.72 5.87
CA PHE A 149 -1.58 8.88 5.17
C PHE A 149 -0.47 8.45 6.13
N GLN A 150 0.08 9.41 6.88
CA GLN A 150 1.08 9.16 7.92
C GLN A 150 0.54 8.22 9.02
N LEU A 151 -0.70 8.41 9.48
CA LEU A 151 -1.30 7.57 10.51
C LEU A 151 -1.34 6.08 10.10
N TYR A 152 -1.74 5.76 8.87
CA TYR A 152 -1.80 4.36 8.42
C TYR A 152 -0.41 3.77 8.17
N ALA A 153 0.57 4.57 7.75
CA ALA A 153 1.96 4.14 7.67
C ALA A 153 2.55 3.85 9.06
N LEU A 154 2.30 4.73 10.05
CA LEU A 154 2.74 4.55 11.42
C LEU A 154 2.11 3.32 12.09
N LYS A 155 0.85 2.98 11.78
CA LYS A 155 0.23 1.73 12.25
C LYS A 155 0.96 0.49 11.76
N LEU A 156 1.37 0.47 10.48
CA LEU A 156 2.17 -0.63 9.92
C LEU A 156 3.58 -0.68 10.55
N LEU A 157 4.21 0.47 10.76
CA LEU A 157 5.51 0.55 11.44
C LEU A 157 5.42 0.06 12.89
N LYS A 158 4.38 0.48 13.64
CA LYS A 158 4.11 0.03 15.01
C LYS A 158 4.10 -1.49 15.11
N MET A 159 3.36 -2.17 14.23
CA MET A 159 3.26 -3.63 14.26
C MET A 159 4.60 -4.33 13.96
N GLN A 160 5.48 -3.70 13.18
CA GLN A 160 6.80 -4.25 12.82
C GLN A 160 7.86 -4.03 13.89
N THR A 161 7.76 -2.98 14.72
CA THR A 161 8.79 -2.61 15.71
C THR A 161 9.25 -3.74 16.64
N LYS A 162 8.38 -4.70 16.95
CA LYS A 162 8.73 -5.89 17.75
C LYS A 162 9.75 -6.81 17.06
N TYR A 163 9.81 -6.79 15.73
CA TYR A 163 10.67 -7.62 14.90
C TYR A 163 11.95 -6.92 14.41
N LEU A 164 12.09 -5.60 14.62
CA LEU A 164 13.22 -4.82 14.09
C LEU A 164 14.44 -4.78 15.04
N GLY A 165 14.32 -5.37 16.24
CA GLY A 165 15.40 -5.44 17.22
C GLY A 165 15.68 -4.13 17.97
N ARG A 166 16.60 -4.19 18.95
CA ARG A 166 16.93 -3.06 19.84
C ARG A 166 17.69 -1.95 19.11
N GLN A 167 18.62 -2.30 18.24
CA GLN A 167 19.48 -1.32 17.55
C GLN A 167 18.69 -0.40 16.61
N TRP A 168 17.71 -0.95 15.89
CA TRP A 168 16.83 -0.16 15.04
C TRP A 168 16.04 0.86 15.84
N ARG A 169 15.56 0.50 17.04
CA ARG A 169 14.81 1.44 17.88
C ARG A 169 15.69 2.64 18.27
N LYS A 170 16.90 2.39 18.77
CA LYS A 170 17.85 3.44 19.15
C LYS A 170 18.08 4.44 18.00
N SER A 171 18.27 3.96 16.77
CA SER A 171 18.49 4.83 15.60
C SER A 171 17.21 5.49 15.04
N HIS A 172 16.02 5.02 15.40
CA HIS A 172 14.74 5.49 14.86
C HIS A 172 13.82 6.11 15.91
N MET A 173 14.38 6.67 16.98
CA MET A 173 13.63 7.26 18.09
C MET A 173 12.54 8.24 17.63
N LYS A 174 12.80 9.10 16.64
CA LYS A 174 11.78 10.01 16.08
C LYS A 174 10.52 9.29 15.60
N ILE A 175 10.68 8.13 14.96
CA ILE A 175 9.55 7.31 14.50
C ILE A 175 8.82 6.71 15.70
N LEU A 176 9.55 6.19 16.69
CA LEU A 176 8.93 5.67 17.91
C LEU A 176 8.13 6.77 18.63
N THR A 177 8.65 7.98 18.73
CA THR A 177 7.93 9.14 19.26
C THR A 177 6.68 9.46 18.43
N SER A 178 6.76 9.44 17.09
CA SER A 178 5.57 9.63 16.24
C SER A 178 4.53 8.52 16.42
N ILE A 179 4.95 7.27 16.57
CA ILE A 179 4.04 6.16 16.89
C ILE A 179 3.38 6.39 18.25
N TYR A 180 4.18 6.77 19.26
CA TYR A 180 3.71 7.00 20.62
C TYR A 180 2.65 8.11 20.68
N THR A 181 2.86 9.19 19.94
CA THR A 181 1.99 10.38 19.94
C THR A 181 0.75 10.25 19.05
N GLN A 182 0.85 9.55 17.91
CA GLN A 182 -0.23 9.56 16.89
C GLN A 182 -1.03 8.26 16.81
N VAL A 183 -0.50 7.13 17.30
CA VAL A 183 -1.16 5.82 17.19
C VAL A 183 -1.72 5.40 18.54
N ARG A 184 -3.01 5.06 18.59
CA ARG A 184 -3.67 4.57 19.81
C ARG A 184 -2.97 3.32 20.38
N HIS A 185 -2.77 3.32 21.70
CA HIS A 185 -2.24 2.19 22.47
C HIS A 185 -3.35 1.36 23.10
N ARG A 186 -3.08 0.08 23.31
CA ARG A 186 -3.88 -0.87 24.11
C ARG A 186 -3.02 -1.40 25.24
N LEU A 187 -3.66 -1.85 26.32
CA LEU A 187 -2.96 -2.39 27.50
C LEU A 187 -2.05 -3.57 27.14
N ASN A 188 -2.49 -4.42 26.21
CA ASN A 188 -1.72 -5.61 25.77
C ASN A 188 -0.80 -5.32 24.56
N ASP A 189 -0.48 -4.05 24.28
CA ASP A 189 0.36 -3.69 23.14
C ASP A 189 1.86 -3.85 23.49
N ASP A 190 2.44 -5.01 23.20
CA ASP A 190 3.87 -5.29 23.48
C ASP A 190 4.85 -4.77 22.41
N TRP A 191 4.39 -3.90 21.50
CA TRP A 191 5.20 -3.41 20.36
C TRP A 191 6.51 -2.72 20.79
N ALA A 192 6.46 -2.01 21.93
CA ALA A 192 7.60 -1.26 22.48
C ALA A 192 8.57 -2.14 23.28
N TYR A 193 8.19 -3.38 23.60
CA TYR A 193 9.04 -4.33 24.32
C TYR A 193 9.64 -5.33 23.32
N GLY A 194 10.94 -5.54 23.42
CA GLY A 194 11.67 -6.48 22.57
C GLY A 194 11.67 -7.84 23.26
N ASN A 195 10.51 -8.43 23.50
CA ASN A 195 10.46 -9.79 24.03
C ASN A 195 10.90 -10.69 22.87
N GLY A 196 11.98 -11.44 23.10
CA GLY A 196 12.69 -12.20 22.07
C GLY A 196 11.73 -13.03 21.22
N ILE A 197 11.43 -12.54 20.02
CA ILE A 197 10.93 -13.40 18.96
C ILE A 197 12.14 -14.26 18.62
N ASN A 198 12.12 -15.53 19.03
CA ASN A 198 13.17 -16.49 18.78
C ASN A 198 13.66 -16.35 17.33
N ASP A 199 14.97 -16.10 17.14
CA ASP A 199 15.61 -15.91 15.84
C ASP A 199 15.26 -17.02 14.83
N PHE A 200 14.91 -18.21 15.34
CA PHE A 200 14.37 -19.34 14.60
C PHE A 200 13.13 -19.03 13.74
N SER A 201 12.16 -18.25 14.24
CA SER A 201 10.96 -17.89 13.46
C SER A 201 11.25 -16.90 12.34
N PHE A 202 12.26 -16.05 12.53
CA PHE A 202 12.71 -15.10 11.49
C PHE A 202 13.48 -15.83 10.38
N LEU A 203 14.41 -16.72 10.75
CA LEU A 203 15.19 -17.54 9.83
C LEU A 203 14.32 -18.52 9.03
N TYR A 204 13.37 -19.19 9.68
CA TYR A 204 12.45 -20.11 9.03
C TYR A 204 11.55 -19.41 7.99
N PHE A 205 11.06 -18.20 8.31
CA PHE A 205 10.23 -17.44 7.38
C PHE A 205 11.02 -16.91 6.18
N GLN A 206 12.28 -16.53 6.38
CA GLN A 206 13.18 -16.12 5.30
C GLN A 206 13.50 -17.30 4.35
N HIS A 207 13.63 -18.51 4.90
CA HIS A 207 13.84 -19.74 4.14
C HIS A 207 12.58 -20.19 3.37
N LEU A 208 11.39 -20.06 3.97
CA LEU A 208 10.11 -20.34 3.31
C LEU A 208 9.85 -19.41 2.12
N GLN A 209 10.28 -18.15 2.19
CA GLN A 209 10.12 -17.21 1.09
C GLN A 209 11.08 -17.51 -0.09
N GLN A 210 12.30 -18.00 0.20
CA GLN A 210 13.15 -18.59 -0.83
C GLN A 210 12.45 -19.79 -1.48
N LEU A 211 11.86 -20.68 -0.70
CA LEU A 211 11.13 -21.84 -1.21
C LEU A 211 9.87 -21.46 -2.00
N GLU A 212 9.06 -20.48 -1.58
CA GLU A 212 7.90 -19.99 -2.35
C GLU A 212 8.32 -19.29 -3.65
N SER A 213 9.41 -18.51 -3.62
CA SER A 213 9.97 -17.91 -4.85
C SER A 213 10.50 -18.96 -5.82
N LEU A 214 11.12 -20.04 -5.30
CA LEU A 214 11.54 -21.21 -6.07
C LEU A 214 10.32 -22.01 -6.58
N PHE A 215 9.23 -22.08 -5.81
CA PHE A 215 8.00 -22.75 -6.20
C PHE A 215 7.28 -21.97 -7.32
N GLN A 216 7.19 -20.65 -7.23
CA GLN A 216 6.67 -19.82 -8.32
C GLN A 216 7.58 -19.84 -9.56
N MET A 217 8.90 -19.87 -9.39
CA MET A 217 9.83 -20.11 -10.49
C MET A 217 9.63 -21.50 -11.11
N SER A 218 9.37 -22.54 -10.31
CA SER A 218 9.11 -23.89 -10.82
C SER A 218 7.79 -23.98 -11.59
N ILE A 219 6.74 -23.27 -11.15
CA ILE A 219 5.45 -23.18 -11.89
C ILE A 219 5.64 -22.37 -13.18
N LEU A 220 6.43 -21.29 -13.15
CA LEU A 220 6.75 -20.51 -14.35
C LEU A 220 7.61 -21.30 -15.34
N ILE A 221 8.60 -22.06 -14.85
CA ILE A 221 9.44 -22.98 -15.65
C ILE A 221 8.57 -24.09 -16.24
N LEU A 222 7.67 -24.72 -15.47
CA LEU A 222 6.73 -25.72 -15.96
C LEU A 222 5.77 -25.14 -16.99
N TRP A 223 5.31 -23.90 -16.82
CA TRP A 223 4.48 -23.20 -17.79
C TRP A 223 5.26 -22.89 -19.09
N ILE A 224 6.51 -22.43 -18.99
CA ILE A 224 7.41 -22.21 -20.14
C ILE A 224 7.70 -23.54 -20.87
N PHE A 225 7.96 -24.63 -20.13
CA PHE A 225 8.16 -25.97 -20.71
C PHE A 225 6.89 -26.50 -21.36
N LYS A 226 5.70 -26.19 -20.83
CA LYS A 226 4.42 -26.54 -21.42
C LYS A 226 4.14 -25.75 -22.71
N GLN A 227 4.56 -24.49 -22.78
CA GLN A 227 4.48 -23.67 -24.00
C GLN A 227 5.45 -24.15 -25.10
N LYS A 228 6.64 -24.66 -24.73
CA LYS A 228 7.61 -25.23 -25.69
C LYS A 228 7.26 -26.62 -26.23
N LYS A 229 6.22 -27.29 -25.72
CA LYS A 229 5.76 -28.62 -26.20
C LYS A 229 4.58 -28.55 -27.19
N VAL A 230 4.11 -27.34 -27.53
CA VAL A 230 2.96 -27.11 -28.42
C VAL A 230 3.37 -26.48 -29.77
N ASN A 231 4.68 -26.27 -29.98
CA ASN A 231 5.30 -26.00 -31.29
C ASN A 231 6.29 -27.11 -31.59
#